data_AF-A0A357WYE0-F1
#
_entry.id   AF-A0A357WYE0-F1
#
_cell.length_a   1.000
_cell.length_b   1.000
_cell.length_c   1.000
_cell.angle_alpha   90.00
_cell.angle_beta   90.00
_cell.angle_gamma   90.00
#
_symmetry.space_group_name_H-M   'P 1'
#
loop_
_entity.id
_entity.type
_entity.pdbx_description
1 polymer ?
#
loop_
_entity_poly.entity_id
_entity_poly.type
_entity_poly.pdbx_seq_one_letter_code
_entity_poly.pdbx_strand_id
1 'polypeptide(L)'
;MNKSLEFLLKRIASEKYESDFTADEWSKCKVIPFDDCIRDYLESSDFPKQICHSNDGKFVYNGHSSYVKYDGDASFEYIHTVTYNHDGTLAFYIDTVKRCINDILCGATIDSRKAPLKKYQFDKFPPFQYTVGDILCAESADILPPNEKIKFPHTKQSVCIPIKFDLL
;
A
#
# COMPACT_ATOMS: atom_id res chain seq x y z
N MET A 1 -9.49 7.09 -16.66
CA MET A 1 -9.33 6.08 -15.58
C MET A 1 -7.86 6.12 -15.17
N ASN A 2 -7.56 6.12 -13.87
CA ASN A 2 -6.18 6.13 -13.40
C ASN A 2 -5.47 4.82 -13.80
N LYS A 3 -4.22 4.85 -14.30
CA LYS A 3 -3.52 3.64 -14.78
C LYS A 3 -3.27 2.62 -13.66
N SER A 4 -3.03 3.08 -12.43
CA SER A 4 -2.90 2.23 -11.25
C SER A 4 -4.20 1.44 -11.03
N LEU A 5 -5.35 2.12 -11.10
CA LEU A 5 -6.67 1.48 -10.97
C LEU A 5 -6.95 0.54 -12.15
N GLU A 6 -6.63 0.96 -13.38
CA GLU A 6 -6.78 0.11 -14.56
C GLU A 6 -5.96 -1.17 -14.45
N PHE A 7 -4.71 -1.06 -14.00
CA PHE A 7 -3.85 -2.20 -13.75
C PHE A 7 -4.46 -3.16 -12.72
N LEU A 8 -4.92 -2.64 -11.58
CA LEU A 8 -5.56 -3.45 -10.53
C LEU A 8 -6.80 -4.19 -11.07
N LEU A 9 -7.71 -3.47 -11.73
CA LEU A 9 -8.95 -4.05 -12.26
C LEU A 9 -8.66 -5.14 -13.31
N LYS A 10 -7.65 -4.95 -14.18
CA LYS A 10 -7.21 -5.99 -15.13
C LYS A 10 -6.65 -7.22 -14.44
N ARG A 11 -5.92 -7.06 -13.33
CA ARG A 11 -5.35 -8.17 -12.54
C ARG A 11 -6.44 -8.98 -11.86
N ILE A 12 -7.46 -8.32 -11.32
CA ILE A 12 -8.66 -8.96 -10.75
C ILE A 12 -9.41 -9.72 -11.84
N ALA A 13 -9.72 -9.07 -12.97
CA ALA A 13 -10.47 -9.68 -14.06
C ALA A 13 -9.74 -10.87 -14.73
N SER A 14 -8.42 -10.93 -14.63
CA SER A 14 -7.60 -12.05 -15.12
C SER A 14 -7.31 -13.12 -14.06
N GLU A 15 -7.91 -13.01 -12.87
CA GLU A 15 -7.72 -13.93 -11.73
C GLU A 15 -6.27 -14.02 -11.23
N LYS A 16 -5.41 -13.07 -11.62
CA LYS A 16 -4.00 -13.04 -11.20
C LYS A 16 -3.77 -12.31 -9.88
N TYR A 17 -4.82 -11.75 -9.30
CA TYR A 17 -4.81 -11.09 -8.00
C TYR A 17 -6.10 -11.44 -7.26
N GLU A 18 -5.95 -12.23 -6.21
CA GLU A 18 -7.03 -12.52 -5.28
C GLU A 18 -7.28 -11.28 -4.42
N SER A 19 -8.51 -10.76 -4.48
CA SER A 19 -8.89 -9.57 -3.73
C SER A 19 -10.06 -9.86 -2.82
N ASP A 20 -9.96 -9.27 -1.65
CA ASP A 20 -10.99 -9.16 -0.63
C ASP A 20 -12.19 -8.27 -1.02
N PHE A 21 -12.07 -7.61 -2.17
CA PHE A 21 -13.00 -6.63 -2.74
C PHE A 21 -13.28 -6.98 -4.20
N THR A 22 -14.50 -6.76 -4.64
CA THR A 22 -14.92 -6.96 -6.04
C THR A 22 -14.37 -5.86 -6.95
N ALA A 23 -14.36 -6.12 -8.26
CA ALA A 23 -13.99 -5.11 -9.26
C ALA A 23 -14.90 -3.87 -9.20
N ASP A 24 -16.20 -4.04 -8.90
CA ASP A 24 -17.14 -2.93 -8.74
C ASP A 24 -16.80 -2.08 -7.51
N GLU A 25 -16.44 -2.69 -6.38
CA GLU A 25 -15.99 -1.96 -5.18
C GLU A 25 -14.69 -1.21 -5.44
N TRP A 26 -13.71 -1.82 -6.11
CA TRP A 26 -12.48 -1.14 -6.50
C TRP A 26 -12.71 0.01 -7.48
N SER A 27 -13.73 -0.07 -8.36
CA SER A 27 -14.05 1.03 -9.28
C SER A 27 -14.50 2.32 -8.57
N LYS A 28 -14.95 2.20 -7.31
CA LYS A 28 -15.37 3.31 -6.44
C LYS A 28 -14.28 3.78 -5.48
N CYS A 29 -13.08 3.20 -5.57
CA CYS A 29 -11.98 3.52 -4.67
C CYS A 29 -11.54 4.99 -4.79
N LYS A 30 -10.95 5.51 -3.71
CA LYS A 30 -10.23 6.77 -3.74
C LYS A 30 -8.84 6.53 -4.32
N VAL A 31 -8.47 7.31 -5.33
CA VAL A 31 -7.11 7.33 -5.89
C VAL A 31 -6.35 8.51 -5.30
N ILE A 32 -5.17 8.26 -4.76
CA ILE A 32 -4.30 9.27 -4.14
C ILE A 32 -2.95 9.24 -4.84
N PRO A 33 -2.48 10.36 -5.42
CA PRO A 33 -1.12 10.43 -5.96
C PRO A 33 -0.09 10.09 -4.90
N PHE A 34 0.82 9.16 -5.22
CA PHE A 34 1.81 8.70 -4.24
C PHE A 34 2.73 9.84 -3.79
N ASP A 35 3.22 10.66 -4.74
CA ASP A 35 4.12 11.79 -4.46
C ASP A 35 3.51 12.82 -3.50
N ASP A 36 2.22 13.08 -3.61
CA ASP A 36 1.53 13.99 -2.69
C ASP A 36 1.42 13.37 -1.30
N CYS A 37 1.02 12.09 -1.25
CA CYS A 37 0.85 11.38 0.02
C CYS A 37 2.17 11.18 0.77
N ILE A 38 3.26 10.87 0.07
CA ILE A 38 4.56 10.66 0.69
C ILE A 38 5.16 11.98 1.18
N ARG A 39 5.02 13.08 0.41
CA ARG A 39 5.50 14.40 0.81
C ARG A 39 4.87 14.84 2.13
N ASP A 40 3.54 14.74 2.23
CA ASP A 40 2.81 15.10 3.45
C ASP A 40 3.20 14.19 4.63
N TYR A 41 3.45 12.90 4.37
CA TYR A 41 3.82 11.95 5.40
C TYR A 41 5.26 12.15 5.92
N LEU A 42 6.21 12.54 5.06
CA LEU A 42 7.59 12.85 5.45
C LEU A 42 7.68 14.03 6.42
N GLU A 43 6.77 14.99 6.29
CA GLU A 43 6.68 16.16 7.18
C GLU A 43 5.89 15.88 8.47
N SER A 44 5.27 14.70 8.57
CA SER A 44 4.44 14.32 9.72
C SER A 44 5.28 13.95 10.95
N SER A 45 4.78 14.31 12.14
CA SER A 45 5.34 13.84 13.41
C SER A 45 5.33 12.32 13.57
N ASP A 46 4.50 11.63 12.80
CA ASP A 46 4.31 10.18 12.86
C ASP A 46 5.28 9.42 11.94
N PHE A 47 6.09 10.14 11.15
CA PHE A 47 7.07 9.49 10.29
C PHE A 47 8.09 8.68 11.13
N PRO A 48 8.37 7.40 10.80
CA PRO A 48 9.25 6.58 11.61
C PRO A 48 10.66 7.15 11.67
N LYS A 49 11.09 7.57 12.87
CA LYS A 49 12.44 8.14 13.13
C LYS A 49 13.61 7.23 12.73
N GLN A 50 13.35 5.94 12.52
CA GLN A 50 14.35 4.94 12.14
C GLN A 50 14.60 4.87 10.63
N ILE A 51 13.76 5.54 9.84
CA ILE A 51 13.93 5.65 8.39
C ILE A 51 14.64 6.98 8.13
N CYS A 52 15.86 6.92 7.62
CA CYS A 52 16.54 8.08 7.08
C CYS A 52 16.16 8.22 5.61
N HIS A 53 16.01 9.45 5.11
CA HIS A 53 15.73 9.68 3.69
C HIS A 53 16.57 10.83 3.13
N SER A 54 16.76 10.86 1.82
CA SER A 54 17.36 11.99 1.10
C SER A 54 16.49 12.44 -0.08
N ASN A 55 16.76 13.63 -0.59
CA ASN A 55 15.95 14.28 -1.64
C ASN A 55 16.02 13.59 -3.01
N ASP A 56 16.89 12.60 -3.17
CA ASP A 56 17.04 11.76 -4.37
C ASP A 56 16.10 10.54 -4.36
N GLY A 57 15.17 10.45 -3.40
CA GLY A 57 14.22 9.34 -3.27
C GLY A 57 14.83 8.09 -2.61
N LYS A 58 16.01 8.22 -2.01
CA LYS A 58 16.63 7.15 -1.22
C LYS A 58 16.08 7.13 0.20
N PHE A 59 15.74 5.93 0.66
CA PHE A 59 15.36 5.62 2.03
C PHE A 59 16.34 4.60 2.61
N VAL A 60 16.68 4.75 3.89
CA VAL A 60 17.59 3.86 4.61
C VAL A 60 16.93 3.38 5.89
N TYR A 61 16.79 2.06 6.02
CA TYR A 61 16.23 1.41 7.21
C TYR A 61 17.11 0.23 7.61
N ASN A 62 17.55 0.16 8.87
CA ASN A 62 18.45 -0.90 9.38
C ASN A 62 19.69 -1.15 8.50
N GLY A 63 20.26 -0.09 7.92
CA GLY A 63 21.44 -0.18 7.04
C GLY A 63 21.15 -0.56 5.58
N HIS A 64 19.89 -0.82 5.22
CA HIS A 64 19.45 -1.16 3.87
C HIS A 64 18.94 0.06 3.11
N SER A 65 19.38 0.21 1.87
CA SER A 65 18.94 1.31 0.99
C SER A 65 17.87 0.84 0.01
N SER A 66 16.77 1.58 -0.07
CA SER A 66 15.74 1.48 -1.10
C SER A 66 15.62 2.82 -1.83
N TYR A 67 15.32 2.78 -3.12
CA TYR A 67 15.04 3.96 -3.93
C TYR A 67 13.60 3.86 -4.41
N VAL A 68 12.76 4.83 -4.06
CA VAL A 68 11.34 4.82 -4.44
C VAL A 68 11.10 5.99 -5.39
N LYS A 69 10.62 5.67 -6.60
CA LYS A 69 10.26 6.63 -7.63
C LYS A 69 8.78 6.52 -7.95
N TYR A 70 8.09 7.64 -8.04
CA TYR A 70 6.73 7.67 -8.59
C TYR A 70 6.75 7.75 -10.13
N ASP A 71 5.92 6.93 -10.75
CA ASP A 71 5.58 7.02 -12.17
C ASP A 71 4.17 6.43 -12.37
N GLY A 72 3.15 7.30 -12.36
CA GLY A 72 1.77 6.91 -12.59
C GLY A 72 1.53 6.31 -13.99
N ASP A 73 2.47 6.49 -14.92
CA ASP A 73 2.39 5.98 -16.28
C ASP A 73 3.07 4.62 -16.49
N ALA A 74 3.76 4.11 -15.48
CA ALA A 74 4.56 2.90 -15.55
C ALA A 74 3.74 1.64 -15.86
N SER A 75 4.40 0.67 -16.48
CA SER A 75 3.89 -0.69 -16.64
C SER A 75 4.22 -1.49 -15.38
N PHE A 76 3.25 -1.61 -14.48
CA PHE A 76 3.40 -2.31 -13.21
C PHE A 76 3.38 -3.83 -13.36
N GLU A 77 4.02 -4.49 -12.40
CA GLU A 77 4.20 -5.95 -12.41
C GLU A 77 3.55 -6.61 -11.19
N TYR A 78 3.56 -5.90 -10.05
CA TYR A 78 3.09 -6.40 -8.77
C TYR A 78 2.16 -5.39 -8.08
N ILE A 79 1.45 -5.86 -7.06
CA ILE A 79 0.58 -5.05 -6.21
C ILE A 79 1.01 -5.31 -4.77
N HIS A 80 1.41 -4.28 -4.04
CA HIS A 80 1.50 -4.34 -2.59
C HIS A 80 0.15 -3.94 -2.00
N THR A 81 -0.35 -4.69 -1.03
CA THR A 81 -1.69 -4.47 -0.47
C THR A 81 -1.70 -4.68 1.03
N VAL A 82 -2.48 -3.85 1.72
CA VAL A 82 -2.76 -3.97 3.14
C VAL A 82 -4.26 -3.83 3.36
N THR A 83 -4.86 -4.81 4.04
CA THR A 83 -6.30 -4.84 4.34
C THR A 83 -6.53 -4.92 5.85
N TYR A 84 -7.46 -4.11 6.37
CA TYR A 84 -7.91 -4.18 7.76
C TYR A 84 -9.42 -4.17 7.87
N ASN A 85 -9.89 -4.72 8.98
CA ASN A 85 -11.25 -4.56 9.46
C ASN A 85 -11.20 -3.68 10.70
N HIS A 86 -11.97 -2.60 10.73
CA HIS A 86 -12.06 -1.68 11.87
C HIS A 86 -13.50 -1.20 12.09
N ASP A 87 -13.73 -0.50 13.20
CA ASP A 87 -15.04 0.02 13.64
C ASP A 87 -15.45 1.35 12.95
N GLY A 88 -14.99 1.57 11.70
CA GLY A 88 -15.36 2.75 10.89
C GLY A 88 -14.66 4.08 11.24
N THR A 89 -13.69 4.11 12.16
CA THR A 89 -13.01 5.38 12.53
C THR A 89 -11.96 5.83 11.51
N LEU A 90 -11.98 7.13 11.12
CA LEU A 90 -11.03 7.77 10.18
C LEU A 90 -9.54 7.62 10.57
N ALA A 91 -9.22 7.47 11.86
CA ALA A 91 -7.85 7.24 12.31
C ALA A 91 -7.25 5.94 11.72
N PHE A 92 -8.05 4.87 11.66
CA PHE A 92 -7.62 3.59 11.09
C PHE A 92 -7.39 3.68 9.57
N TYR A 93 -8.10 4.57 8.89
CA TYR A 93 -7.91 4.84 7.47
C TYR A 93 -6.48 5.35 7.19
N ILE A 94 -6.05 6.34 7.96
CA ILE A 94 -4.74 6.97 7.78
C ILE A 94 -3.63 5.99 8.17
N ASP A 95 -3.82 5.23 9.25
CA ASP A 95 -2.84 4.24 9.69
C ASP A 95 -2.62 3.12 8.66
N THR A 96 -3.67 2.68 7.97
CA THR A 96 -3.56 1.67 6.90
C THR A 96 -2.73 2.18 5.73
N VAL A 97 -2.96 3.43 5.31
CA VAL A 97 -2.18 4.08 4.25
C VAL A 97 -0.71 4.22 4.67
N LYS A 98 -0.46 4.77 5.87
CA LYS A 98 0.91 4.92 6.42
C LYS A 98 1.65 3.59 6.49
N ARG A 99 0.97 2.52 6.91
CA ARG A 99 1.57 1.19 6.99
C ARG A 99 1.94 0.64 5.61
N CYS A 100 1.04 0.77 4.63
CA CYS A 100 1.31 0.38 3.24
C CYS A 100 2.54 1.13 2.67
N ILE A 101 2.64 2.44 2.94
CA ILE A 101 3.79 3.25 2.55
C ILE A 101 5.06 2.78 3.26
N ASN A 102 5.02 2.57 4.58
CA ASN A 102 6.19 2.12 5.36
C ASN A 102 6.74 0.78 4.84
N ASP A 103 5.88 -0.15 4.45
CA ASP A 103 6.28 -1.44 3.87
C ASP A 103 7.09 -1.22 2.57
N ILE A 104 6.64 -0.31 1.70
CA ILE A 104 7.40 0.09 0.50
C ILE A 104 8.72 0.77 0.85
N LEU A 105 8.71 1.77 1.74
CA LEU A 105 9.89 2.57 2.06
C LEU A 105 11.00 1.75 2.71
N CYS A 106 10.66 0.83 3.61
CA CYS A 106 11.64 0.02 4.32
C CYS A 106 12.25 -1.10 3.45
N GLY A 107 11.89 -1.20 2.15
CA GLY A 107 12.19 -2.40 1.34
C GLY A 107 11.57 -3.67 1.94
N ALA A 108 10.56 -3.44 2.78
CA ALA A 108 9.91 -4.40 3.63
C ALA A 108 8.65 -4.85 2.92
N THR A 109 8.79 -5.69 1.90
CA THR A 109 7.71 -6.63 1.56
C THR A 109 7.56 -7.64 2.70
N ILE A 110 7.20 -7.14 3.89
CA ILE A 110 6.88 -7.92 5.08
C ILE A 110 5.52 -8.55 4.83
N ASP A 111 5.52 -9.88 4.69
CA ASP A 111 4.31 -10.67 4.79
C ASP A 111 3.69 -10.42 6.17
N SER A 112 2.65 -9.58 6.20
CA SER A 112 1.93 -9.19 7.41
C SER A 112 1.17 -10.34 8.06
N ARG A 113 1.16 -11.55 7.48
CA ARG A 113 0.37 -12.67 7.96
C ARG A 113 1.17 -13.78 8.63
N LYS A 114 2.49 -13.96 8.38
CA LYS A 114 3.25 -15.07 9.00
C LYS A 114 4.76 -14.81 9.16
N ALA A 115 5.20 -14.77 10.42
CA ALA A 115 6.58 -14.89 10.91
C ALA A 115 7.57 -13.77 10.50
N PRO A 116 8.46 -13.34 11.40
CA PRO A 116 9.50 -12.37 11.06
C PRO A 116 10.35 -12.96 9.93
N LEU A 117 10.57 -12.18 8.87
CA LEU A 117 11.43 -12.50 7.74
C LEU A 117 12.89 -12.73 8.20
N LYS A 118 13.15 -13.86 8.85
CA LYS A 118 14.48 -14.41 9.10
C LYS A 118 15.04 -15.11 7.86
N LYS A 119 14.24 -15.25 6.79
CA LYS A 119 14.62 -16.05 5.61
C LYS A 119 15.23 -15.25 4.46
N TYR A 120 15.10 -13.92 4.48
CA TYR A 120 15.81 -13.04 3.57
C TYR A 120 16.90 -12.35 4.38
N GLN A 121 18.15 -12.74 4.15
CA GLN A 121 19.30 -12.01 4.66
C GLN A 121 19.38 -10.72 3.86
N PHE A 122 18.62 -9.70 4.27
CA PHE A 122 18.59 -8.39 3.62
C PHE A 122 20.00 -7.82 3.48
N ASP A 123 20.89 -8.16 4.41
CA ASP A 123 22.36 -7.95 4.46
C ASP A 123 23.11 -8.35 3.18
N LYS A 124 22.50 -9.10 2.27
CA LYS A 124 23.12 -9.68 1.07
C LYS A 124 22.55 -9.18 -0.26
N PHE A 125 21.54 -8.32 -0.26
CA PHE A 125 20.99 -7.79 -1.50
C PHE A 125 21.54 -6.40 -1.82
N PRO A 126 21.83 -6.09 -3.11
CA PRO A 126 22.12 -4.73 -3.53
C PRO A 126 20.92 -3.82 -3.24
N PRO A 127 21.11 -2.49 -3.21
CA PRO A 127 19.99 -1.56 -3.08
C PRO A 127 18.90 -1.89 -4.10
N PHE A 128 17.64 -1.75 -3.71
CA PHE A 128 16.51 -1.99 -4.61
C PHE A 128 15.93 -0.68 -5.08
N GLN A 129 15.48 -0.63 -6.33
CA GLN A 129 14.70 0.47 -6.86
C GLN A 129 13.27 0.00 -7.13
N TYR A 130 12.30 0.78 -6.64
CA TYR A 130 10.88 0.60 -6.87
C TYR A 130 10.36 1.76 -7.70
N THR A 131 9.62 1.45 -8.75
CA THR A 131 8.70 2.40 -9.37
C THR A 131 7.29 2.12 -8.83
N VAL A 132 6.64 3.13 -8.26
CA VAL A 132 5.30 3.02 -7.66
C VAL A 132 4.28 3.85 -8.42
N GLY A 133 3.05 3.32 -8.49
CA GLY A 133 1.88 4.03 -9.00
C GLY A 133 1.15 4.79 -7.91
N ASP A 134 -0.05 5.24 -8.25
CA ASP A 134 -0.96 5.89 -7.31
C ASP A 134 -1.51 4.90 -6.28
N ILE A 135 -1.78 5.42 -5.09
CA ILE A 135 -2.35 4.67 -3.99
C ILE A 135 -3.85 4.52 -4.24
N LEU A 136 -4.34 3.29 -4.16
CA LEU A 136 -5.74 2.93 -4.35
C LEU A 136 -6.34 2.52 -3.01
N CYS A 137 -7.38 3.21 -2.58
CA CYS A 137 -8.02 2.97 -1.29
C CYS A 137 -9.49 2.57 -1.50
N ALA A 138 -9.81 1.30 -1.30
CA ALA A 138 -11.19 0.80 -1.30
C ALA A 138 -11.69 0.63 0.12
N GLU A 139 -12.98 0.89 0.31
CA GLU A 139 -13.69 0.73 1.57
C GLU A 139 -15.03 0.04 1.29
N SER A 140 -15.36 -0.95 2.10
CA SER A 140 -16.66 -1.60 2.11
C SER A 140 -17.14 -1.68 3.56
N ALA A 141 -18.41 -1.39 3.76
CA ALA A 141 -19.07 -1.54 5.04
C ALA A 141 -20.04 -2.71 4.95
N ASP A 142 -20.17 -3.48 6.04
CA ASP A 142 -21.19 -4.51 6.11
C ASP A 142 -22.57 -3.90 5.83
N ILE A 143 -23.27 -4.44 4.84
CA ILE A 143 -24.68 -4.12 4.61
C ILE A 143 -25.47 -4.86 5.68
N LEU A 144 -25.83 -4.16 6.75
CA LEU A 144 -26.62 -4.75 7.82
C LEU A 144 -28.02 -5.12 7.31
N PRO A 145 -28.52 -6.33 7.65
CA PRO A 145 -29.94 -6.63 7.49
C PRO A 145 -30.76 -5.59 8.25
N PRO A 146 -31.92 -5.15 7.73
CA PRO A 146 -32.69 -4.04 8.29
C PRO A 146 -33.15 -4.20 9.76
N ASN A 147 -32.99 -5.38 10.34
CA ASN A 147 -33.45 -5.73 11.69
C ASN A 147 -32.33 -6.00 12.70
N GLU A 148 -31.05 -5.87 12.35
CA GLU A 148 -29.93 -6.08 13.28
C GLU A 148 -29.36 -4.76 13.80
N LYS A 149 -29.40 -4.59 15.12
CA LYS A 149 -28.66 -3.53 15.82
C LYS A 149 -27.21 -4.00 16.03
N ILE A 150 -26.37 -3.94 15.01
CA ILE A 150 -24.93 -3.98 15.26
C ILE A 150 -24.52 -2.63 15.84
N LYS A 151 -23.82 -2.64 16.97
CA LYS A 151 -23.38 -1.41 17.67
C LYS A 151 -22.35 -0.60 16.87
N PHE A 152 -21.64 -1.21 15.92
CA PHE A 152 -20.70 -0.56 15.02
C PHE A 152 -20.64 -1.36 13.70
N PRO A 153 -20.96 -0.78 12.53
CA PRO A 153 -20.74 -1.47 11.26
C PRO A 153 -19.25 -1.79 11.13
N HIS A 154 -18.91 -3.04 10.84
CA HIS A 154 -17.53 -3.36 10.52
C HIS A 154 -17.24 -2.79 9.13
N THR A 155 -16.25 -1.91 9.09
CA THR A 155 -15.70 -1.39 7.85
C THR A 155 -14.48 -2.21 7.52
N LYS A 156 -14.44 -2.75 6.30
CA LYS A 156 -13.25 -3.33 5.71
C LYS A 156 -12.63 -2.29 4.79
N GLN A 157 -11.32 -2.16 4.88
CA GLN A 157 -10.56 -1.24 4.06
C GLN A 157 -9.38 -1.97 3.42
N SER A 158 -9.10 -1.68 2.15
CA SER A 158 -7.89 -2.13 1.48
C SER A 158 -7.16 -0.96 0.83
N VAL A 159 -5.87 -0.89 1.06
CA VAL A 159 -4.95 0.03 0.40
C VAL A 159 -4.03 -0.79 -0.51
N CYS A 160 -3.96 -0.41 -1.78
CA CYS A 160 -3.15 -1.06 -2.81
C CYS A 160 -2.22 -0.05 -3.48
N ILE A 161 -0.97 -0.45 -3.69
CA ILE A 161 0.03 0.32 -4.44
C ILE A 161 0.60 -0.59 -5.53
N PRO A 162 0.37 -0.30 -6.82
CA PRO A 162 1.05 -0.97 -7.92
C PRO A 162 2.55 -0.66 -7.89
N ILE A 163 3.36 -1.69 -8.08
CA ILE A 163 4.81 -1.58 -8.05
C ILE A 163 5.47 -2.28 -9.24
N LYS A 164 6.61 -1.75 -9.64
CA LYS A 164 7.55 -2.35 -10.58
C LYS A 164 8.93 -2.37 -9.92
N PHE A 165 9.62 -3.50 -9.99
CA PHE A 165 10.99 -3.59 -9.52
C PHE A 165 11.92 -3.18 -10.65
N ASP A 166 12.71 -2.15 -10.42
CA ASP A 166 13.77 -1.78 -11.34
C ASP A 166 15.06 -2.47 -10.87
N LEU A 167 15.63 -3.31 -11.73
CA LEU A 167 16.96 -3.84 -11.50
C LEU A 167 17.97 -2.69 -11.62
N LEU A 168 18.77 -2.48 -10.58
CA LEU A 168 19.94 -1.60 -10.62
C LEU A 168 21.09 -2.26 -11.38
#